data_AF-A0A914NNA9-F1
#
_entry.id   AF-A0A914NNA9-F1
#
_cell.length_a   1.000
_cell.length_b   1.000
_cell.length_c   1.000
_cell.angle_alpha   90.00
_cell.angle_beta   90.00
_cell.angle_gamma   90.00
#
_symmetry.space_group_name_H-M   'P 1'
#
loop_
_entity.id
_entity.type
_entity.pdbx_description
1 polymer ?
#
loop_
_entity_poly.entity_id
_entity_poly.type
_entity_poly.pdbx_seq_one_letter_code
_entity_poly.pdbx_strand_id
1 'polypeptide(L)'
;LRHSIPSILQNKNVPEELQEALSKCLNPAPEQRLPVIQFTKLKYFEHPLVKTLNFLDSRNALDVSQKIQFFKSLPNIIPQFPLRVQLQKIYPHLAGEFGTPILIPFILESVFIIVENCNSEEFVEEIMPSLVLVFPIQTPYQIGLLLLNKVDLFLKKMPTTSLKQHLIPLIFNSLSNESNKIQELCLLELPRLVKYIDREQMHTQFLPKLLRMVLEAKENKFSVCF
;
A
#
# COMPACT_ATOMS: atom_id res chain seq x y z
N LEU A 1 -14.81 33.09 33.00
CA LEU A 1 -14.00 31.85 32.80
C LEU A 1 -14.49 30.62 33.58
N ARG A 2 -15.33 30.73 34.63
CA ARG A 2 -15.77 29.58 35.45
C ARG A 2 -16.97 28.76 34.90
N HIS A 3 -17.72 29.26 33.91
CA HIS A 3 -18.92 28.58 33.40
C HIS A 3 -18.70 27.66 32.18
N SER A 4 -17.46 27.52 31.70
CA SER A 4 -17.18 26.92 30.38
C SER A 4 -16.64 25.49 30.44
N ILE A 5 -16.10 25.05 31.57
CA ILE A 5 -15.45 23.73 31.72
C ILE A 5 -16.45 22.57 31.65
N PRO A 6 -17.65 22.63 32.28
CA PRO A 6 -18.63 21.55 32.18
C PRO A 6 -19.13 21.32 30.74
N SER A 7 -19.19 22.39 29.95
CA SER A 7 -19.70 22.37 28.57
C SER A 7 -18.77 21.63 27.60
N ILE A 8 -17.46 21.64 27.86
CA ILE A 8 -16.46 20.94 27.03
C ILE A 8 -16.52 19.42 27.28
N LEU A 9 -16.74 19.02 28.53
CA LEU A 9 -16.82 17.61 28.93
C LEU A 9 -18.15 16.94 28.55
N GLN A 10 -19.22 17.71 28.37
CA GLN A 10 -20.51 17.23 27.87
C GLN A 10 -20.57 17.16 26.33
N ASN A 11 -19.48 17.54 25.65
CA ASN A 11 -19.43 17.52 24.20
C ASN A 11 -19.29 16.07 23.71
N LYS A 12 -20.30 15.54 23.00
CA LYS A 12 -20.33 14.17 22.45
C LYS A 12 -19.16 13.84 21.50
N ASN A 13 -18.34 14.83 21.17
CA ASN A 13 -17.17 14.70 20.31
C ASN A 13 -15.90 14.23 21.05
N VAL A 14 -15.94 14.11 22.39
CA VAL A 14 -14.79 13.66 23.18
C VAL A 14 -14.96 12.18 23.57
N PRO A 15 -14.03 11.28 23.20
CA PRO A 15 -14.07 9.88 23.61
C PRO A 15 -14.15 9.75 25.13
N GLU A 16 -15.00 8.85 25.62
CA GLU A 16 -15.25 8.64 27.07
C GLU A 16 -13.94 8.40 27.84
N GLU A 17 -13.01 7.66 27.24
CA GLU A 17 -11.68 7.34 27.77
C GLU A 17 -10.82 8.58 28.09
N LEU A 18 -11.08 9.72 27.44
CA LEU A 18 -10.35 10.96 27.65
C LEU A 18 -11.07 11.95 28.56
N GLN A 19 -12.38 11.78 28.79
CA GLN A 19 -13.18 12.77 29.52
C GLN A 19 -12.69 12.96 30.96
N GLU A 20 -12.38 11.88 31.67
CA GLU A 20 -11.88 11.96 33.06
C GLU A 20 -10.51 12.66 33.11
N ALA A 21 -9.61 12.30 32.20
CA ALA A 21 -8.29 12.90 32.12
C ALA A 21 -8.35 14.39 31.77
N LEU A 22 -9.18 14.77 30.80
CA LEU A 22 -9.39 16.17 30.40
C LEU A 22 -10.02 16.98 31.53
N SER A 23 -10.94 16.41 32.30
CA SER A 23 -11.51 17.05 33.49
C SER A 23 -10.42 17.41 34.51
N LYS A 24 -9.50 16.47 34.77
CA LYS A 24 -8.33 16.71 35.64
C LYS A 24 -7.37 17.75 35.04
N CYS A 25 -7.13 17.74 33.73
CA CYS A 25 -6.29 18.75 33.07
C CYS A 25 -6.86 20.17 33.18
N LEU A 26 -8.18 20.30 33.13
CA LEU A 26 -8.90 21.59 33.17
C LEU A 26 -9.23 22.06 34.60
N ASN A 27 -8.70 21.39 35.64
CA ASN A 27 -8.99 21.75 37.02
C ASN A 27 -8.56 23.21 37.31
N PRO A 28 -9.45 24.06 37.87
CA PRO A 28 -9.10 25.44 38.20
C PRO A 28 -7.96 25.55 39.22
N ALA A 29 -7.79 24.57 40.11
CA ALA A 29 -6.66 24.50 41.04
C ALA A 29 -5.42 23.92 40.33
N PRO A 30 -4.32 24.68 40.16
CA PRO A 30 -3.12 24.22 39.44
C PRO A 30 -2.50 22.94 40.01
N GLU A 31 -2.57 22.77 41.33
CA GLU A 31 -1.96 21.66 42.06
C GLU A 31 -2.68 20.32 41.85
N GLN A 32 -3.95 20.37 41.45
CA GLN A 32 -4.77 19.19 41.14
C GLN A 32 -4.81 18.87 39.65
N ARG A 33 -4.08 19.63 38.81
CA ARG A 33 -4.03 19.37 37.37
C ARG A 33 -3.20 18.13 37.08
N LEU A 34 -3.70 17.30 36.18
CA LEU A 34 -2.94 16.15 35.69
C LEU A 34 -1.68 16.66 34.96
N PRO A 35 -0.46 16.26 35.39
CA PRO A 35 0.75 16.65 34.70
C PRO A 35 0.82 16.02 33.30
N VAL A 36 1.39 16.77 32.34
CA VAL A 36 1.44 16.38 30.92
C VAL A 36 2.05 15.00 30.71
N ILE A 37 3.09 14.65 31.47
CA ILE A 37 3.77 13.34 31.39
C ILE A 37 2.83 12.18 31.76
N GLN A 38 1.88 12.40 32.67
CA GLN A 38 0.88 11.39 33.02
C GLN A 38 -0.23 11.33 31.97
N PHE A 39 -0.59 12.47 31.38
CA PHE A 39 -1.56 12.53 30.29
C PHE A 39 -1.07 11.77 29.05
N THR A 40 0.20 11.88 28.68
CA THR A 40 0.76 11.14 27.54
C THR A 40 0.81 9.62 27.75
N LYS A 41 0.64 9.13 28.99
CA LYS A 41 0.66 7.71 29.36
C LYS A 41 -0.74 7.09 29.43
N LEU A 42 -1.79 7.81 29.02
CA LEU A 42 -3.14 7.27 29.01
C LEU A 42 -3.28 6.13 27.99
N LYS A 43 -4.07 5.11 28.35
CA LYS A 43 -4.37 3.94 27.50
C LYS A 43 -4.94 4.32 26.13
N TYR A 44 -5.64 5.45 26.05
CA TYR A 44 -6.13 6.01 24.79
C TYR A 44 -5.01 6.15 23.75
N PHE A 45 -3.83 6.63 24.16
CA PHE A 45 -2.67 6.79 23.27
C PHE A 45 -1.97 5.46 22.94
N GLU A 46 -2.36 4.37 23.60
CA GLU A 46 -1.88 3.03 23.28
C GLU A 46 -2.67 2.36 22.15
N HIS A 47 -3.74 3.00 21.67
CA HIS A 47 -4.60 2.49 20.60
C HIS A 47 -3.78 2.23 19.31
N PRO A 48 -4.02 1.11 18.59
CA PRO A 48 -3.24 0.76 17.39
C PRO A 48 -3.18 1.86 16.33
N LEU A 49 -4.28 2.60 16.13
CA LEU A 49 -4.32 3.72 15.18
C LEU A 49 -3.40 4.87 15.58
N VAL A 50 -3.38 5.23 16.85
CA VAL A 50 -2.52 6.29 17.38
C VAL A 50 -1.06 5.87 17.28
N LYS A 51 -0.74 4.62 17.67
CA LYS A 51 0.60 4.05 17.51
C LYS A 51 1.07 4.03 16.06
N THR A 52 0.17 3.70 15.13
CA THR A 52 0.46 3.70 13.69
C THR A 52 0.80 5.09 13.18
N LEU A 53 -0.02 6.10 13.51
CA LEU A 53 0.25 7.49 13.11
C LEU A 53 1.53 8.03 13.74
N ASN A 54 1.77 7.74 15.02
CA ASN A 54 3.02 8.12 15.70
C ASN A 54 4.25 7.47 15.06
N PHE A 55 4.13 6.21 14.63
CA PHE A 55 5.20 5.52 13.91
C PHE A 55 5.49 6.20 12.57
N LEU A 56 4.45 6.52 11.78
CA LEU A 56 4.60 7.23 10.51
C LEU A 56 5.21 8.63 10.69
N ASP A 57 4.80 9.36 11.73
CA ASP A 57 5.30 10.72 12.01
C ASP A 57 6.71 10.71 12.64
N SER A 58 7.18 9.58 13.17
CA SER A 58 8.53 9.44 13.70
C SER A 58 9.55 9.42 12.56
N ARG A 59 10.07 10.61 12.22
CA ARG A 59 11.07 10.86 11.15
C ARG A 59 12.45 10.19 11.37
N ASN A 60 12.54 9.21 12.27
CA ASN A 60 13.79 8.62 12.70
C ASN A 60 14.31 7.61 11.66
N ALA A 61 15.63 7.49 11.59
CA ALA A 61 16.35 6.44 10.88
C ALA A 61 16.03 5.06 11.50
N LEU A 62 14.80 4.59 11.29
CA LEU A 62 14.38 3.26 11.69
C LEU A 62 15.13 2.25 10.82
N ASP A 63 15.69 1.24 11.48
CA ASP A 63 16.32 0.14 10.79
C ASP A 63 15.30 -0.59 9.90
N VAL A 64 15.79 -1.13 8.78
CA VAL A 64 14.98 -1.83 7.79
C VAL A 64 14.14 -2.95 8.41
N SER A 65 14.65 -3.64 9.42
CA SER A 65 13.95 -4.72 10.12
C SER A 65 12.68 -4.23 10.84
N GLN A 66 12.74 -3.08 11.51
CA GLN A 66 11.61 -2.48 12.21
C GLN A 66 10.55 -2.00 11.20
N LYS A 67 11.00 -1.41 10.08
CA LYS A 67 10.12 -1.04 8.96
C LYS A 67 9.39 -2.25 8.40
N ILE A 68 10.07 -3.36 8.15
CA ILE A 68 9.44 -4.61 7.67
C ILE A 68 8.37 -5.09 8.64
N GLN A 69 8.66 -5.13 9.94
CA GLN A 69 7.70 -5.59 10.94
C GLN A 69 6.45 -4.70 10.99
N PHE A 70 6.64 -3.38 10.87
CA PHE A 70 5.54 -2.43 10.78
C PHE A 70 4.72 -2.60 9.51
N PHE A 71 5.34 -2.62 8.33
CA PHE A 71 4.61 -2.76 7.06
C PHE A 71 3.89 -4.10 6.92
N LYS A 72 4.35 -5.15 7.62
CA LYS A 72 3.61 -6.43 7.71
C LYS A 72 2.35 -6.34 8.56
N SER A 73 2.31 -5.49 9.58
CA SER A 73 1.13 -5.34 10.45
C SER A 73 0.12 -4.32 9.93
N LEU A 74 0.61 -3.34 9.14
CA LEU A 74 -0.16 -2.22 8.63
C LEU A 74 -1.41 -2.60 7.79
N PRO A 75 -1.40 -3.64 6.93
CA PRO A 75 -2.59 -4.08 6.19
C PRO A 75 -3.83 -4.33 7.06
N ASN A 76 -3.64 -4.84 8.29
CA ASN A 76 -4.74 -5.13 9.21
C ASN A 76 -5.33 -3.88 9.89
N ILE A 77 -4.59 -2.77 9.86
CA ILE A 77 -4.92 -1.52 10.55
C ILE A 77 -5.48 -0.49 9.56
N ILE A 78 -4.99 -0.46 8.32
CA ILE A 78 -5.41 0.49 7.27
C ILE A 78 -6.94 0.63 7.15
N PRO A 79 -7.75 -0.47 7.08
CA PRO A 79 -9.19 -0.37 6.89
C PRO A 79 -9.93 0.40 7.99
N GLN A 80 -9.33 0.55 9.17
CA GLN A 80 -9.90 1.27 10.30
C GLN A 80 -9.72 2.80 10.18
N PHE A 81 -8.84 3.27 9.29
CA PHE A 81 -8.66 4.69 9.04
C PHE A 81 -9.68 5.20 8.01
N PRO A 82 -10.18 6.45 8.15
CA PRO A 82 -10.94 7.09 7.09
C PRO A 82 -10.11 7.20 5.81
N LEU A 83 -10.74 7.02 4.64
CA LEU A 83 -10.07 7.04 3.34
C LEU A 83 -9.17 8.28 3.14
N ARG A 84 -9.63 9.45 3.58
CA ARG A 84 -8.83 10.69 3.52
C ARG A 84 -7.50 10.58 4.26
N VAL A 85 -7.46 9.90 5.40
CA VAL A 85 -6.21 9.66 6.16
C VAL A 85 -5.35 8.63 5.44
N GLN A 86 -5.97 7.61 4.85
CA GLN A 86 -5.25 6.61 4.04
C GLN A 86 -4.53 7.28 2.86
N LEU A 87 -5.21 8.15 2.12
CA LEU A 87 -4.67 8.82 0.93
C LEU A 87 -3.70 9.96 1.25
N GLN A 88 -4.02 10.82 2.21
CA GLN A 88 -3.26 12.07 2.42
C GLN A 88 -2.17 11.97 3.49
N LYS A 89 -2.25 10.94 4.34
CA LYS A 89 -1.28 10.69 5.42
C LYS A 89 -0.55 9.39 5.18
N ILE A 90 -1.25 8.25 5.12
CA ILE A 90 -0.57 6.94 5.08
C ILE A 90 0.16 6.71 3.76
N TYR A 91 -0.52 6.89 2.63
CA TYR A 91 0.02 6.59 1.31
C TYR A 91 1.30 7.38 0.96
N PRO A 92 1.42 8.70 1.23
CA PRO A 92 2.65 9.44 0.97
C PRO A 92 3.87 8.87 1.71
N HIS A 93 3.68 8.36 2.93
CA HIS A 93 4.75 7.70 3.68
C HIS A 93 5.13 6.36 3.06
N LEU A 94 4.15 5.59 2.56
CA LEU A 94 4.40 4.35 1.83
C LEU A 94 5.16 4.60 0.52
N ALA A 95 4.72 5.59 -0.26
CA ALA A 95 5.32 5.95 -1.54
C ALA A 95 6.78 6.44 -1.38
N GLY A 96 7.08 7.15 -0.29
CA GLY A 96 8.44 7.57 0.04
C GLY A 96 9.43 6.41 0.22
N GLU A 97 8.97 5.20 0.50
CA GLU A 97 9.80 4.02 0.72
C GLU A 97 9.96 3.14 -0.53
N PHE A 98 9.36 3.52 -1.68
CA PHE A 98 9.55 2.81 -2.96
C PHE A 98 11.01 2.81 -3.46
N GLY A 99 11.86 3.69 -2.92
CA GLY A 99 13.31 3.65 -3.17
C GLY A 99 14.04 2.47 -2.52
N THR A 100 13.38 1.67 -1.68
CA THR A 100 13.98 0.55 -0.95
C THR A 100 13.35 -0.78 -1.38
N PRO A 101 13.91 -1.49 -2.40
CA PRO A 101 13.25 -2.65 -3.02
C PRO A 101 12.85 -3.78 -2.08
N ILE A 102 13.63 -4.03 -1.03
CA ILE A 102 13.33 -5.07 -0.03
C ILE A 102 12.04 -4.79 0.77
N LEU A 103 11.62 -3.52 0.89
CA LEU A 103 10.41 -3.11 1.60
C LEU A 103 9.16 -3.16 0.71
N ILE A 104 9.34 -3.01 -0.61
CA ILE A 104 8.24 -2.85 -1.58
C ILE A 104 7.17 -3.95 -1.47
N PRO A 105 7.50 -5.26 -1.33
CA PRO A 105 6.46 -6.28 -1.21
C PRO A 105 5.48 -6.03 -0.06
N PHE A 106 5.99 -5.64 1.11
CA PHE A 106 5.18 -5.37 2.30
C PHE A 106 4.38 -4.07 2.16
N ILE A 107 4.96 -3.08 1.48
CA ILE A 107 4.30 -1.81 1.19
C ILE A 107 3.16 -2.02 0.18
N LEU A 108 3.37 -2.81 -0.88
CA LEU A 108 2.38 -3.05 -1.92
C LEU A 108 1.11 -3.69 -1.38
N GLU A 109 1.22 -4.64 -0.43
CA GLU A 109 0.04 -5.20 0.25
C GLU A 109 -0.84 -4.11 0.87
N SER A 110 -0.21 -3.16 1.57
CA SER A 110 -0.89 -2.00 2.15
C SER A 110 -1.47 -1.07 1.08
N VAL A 111 -0.71 -0.79 0.02
CA VAL A 111 -1.15 0.08 -1.08
C VAL A 111 -2.38 -0.50 -1.78
N PHE A 112 -2.44 -1.81 -2.04
CA PHE A 112 -3.58 -2.40 -2.72
C PHE A 112 -4.88 -2.30 -1.92
N ILE A 113 -4.81 -2.38 -0.59
CA ILE A 113 -5.99 -2.16 0.27
C ILE A 113 -6.50 -0.72 0.11
N ILE A 114 -5.60 0.26 0.07
CA ILE A 114 -5.97 1.68 -0.14
C ILE A 114 -6.58 1.85 -1.53
N VAL A 115 -5.96 1.25 -2.55
CA VAL A 115 -6.45 1.31 -3.93
C VAL A 115 -7.84 0.69 -4.05
N GLU A 116 -8.12 -0.46 -3.40
CA GLU A 116 -9.44 -1.09 -3.41
C GLU A 116 -10.53 -0.16 -2.85
N ASN A 117 -10.21 0.66 -1.85
CA ASN A 117 -11.14 1.57 -1.19
C ASN A 117 -11.31 2.94 -1.86
N CYS A 118 -10.36 3.40 -2.67
CA CYS A 118 -10.45 4.70 -3.35
C CYS A 118 -11.27 4.62 -4.65
N ASN A 119 -11.72 5.75 -5.19
CA ASN A 119 -12.32 5.80 -6.52
C ASN A 119 -11.23 5.90 -7.62
N SER A 120 -11.63 5.89 -8.90
CA SER A 120 -10.68 5.92 -10.03
C SER A 120 -9.98 7.28 -10.18
N GLU A 121 -10.64 8.39 -9.83
CA GLU A 121 -10.06 9.74 -9.89
C GLU A 121 -8.97 9.90 -8.82
N GLU A 122 -9.29 9.57 -7.56
CA GLU A 122 -8.35 9.55 -6.44
C GLU A 122 -7.16 8.62 -6.72
N PHE A 123 -7.39 7.46 -7.35
CA PHE A 123 -6.31 6.57 -7.74
C PHE A 123 -5.36 7.23 -8.75
N VAL A 124 -5.89 7.87 -9.78
CA VAL A 124 -5.11 8.50 -10.86
C VAL A 124 -4.32 9.69 -10.35
N GLU A 125 -4.91 10.51 -9.48
CA GLU A 125 -4.29 11.74 -8.97
C GLU A 125 -3.27 11.45 -7.85
N GLU A 126 -3.62 10.62 -6.88
CA GLU A 126 -2.82 10.46 -5.65
C GLU A 126 -1.87 9.26 -5.73
N ILE A 127 -2.31 8.12 -6.28
CA ILE A 127 -1.59 6.84 -6.15
C ILE A 127 -0.78 6.48 -7.41
N MET A 128 -1.39 6.59 -8.58
CA MET A 128 -0.80 6.14 -9.84
C MET A 128 0.57 6.75 -10.12
N PRO A 129 0.84 8.06 -9.91
CA PRO A 129 2.11 8.68 -10.30
C PRO A 129 3.33 8.06 -9.61
N SER A 130 3.20 7.69 -8.34
CA SER A 130 4.28 7.05 -7.59
C SER A 130 4.30 5.54 -7.80
N LEU A 131 3.14 4.92 -7.98
CA LEU A 131 3.03 3.46 -8.13
C LEU A 131 3.60 2.96 -9.48
N VAL A 132 3.47 3.73 -10.57
CA VAL A 132 4.01 3.34 -11.88
C VAL A 132 5.54 3.23 -11.87
N LEU A 133 6.22 3.90 -10.95
CA LEU A 133 7.68 3.80 -10.78
C LEU A 133 8.11 2.43 -10.23
N VAL A 134 7.19 1.69 -9.60
CA VAL A 134 7.43 0.35 -9.06
C VAL A 134 7.34 -0.74 -10.14
N PHE A 135 6.58 -0.51 -11.21
CA PHE A 135 6.34 -1.50 -12.27
C PHE A 135 7.62 -2.03 -12.95
N PRO A 136 8.66 -1.23 -13.24
CA PRO A 136 9.90 -1.75 -13.80
C PRO A 136 10.78 -2.52 -12.81
N ILE A 137 10.48 -2.51 -11.50
CA ILE A 137 11.31 -3.15 -10.47
C ILE A 137 11.04 -4.66 -10.45
N GLN A 138 12.04 -5.45 -10.82
CA GLN A 138 11.92 -6.92 -10.92
C GLN A 138 12.49 -7.68 -9.73
N THR A 139 13.21 -6.99 -8.84
CA THR A 139 13.88 -7.60 -7.68
C THR A 139 13.46 -6.88 -6.40
N PRO A 140 12.98 -7.60 -5.37
CA PRO A 140 12.77 -9.04 -5.32
C PRO A 140 11.57 -9.51 -6.17
N TYR A 141 11.56 -10.79 -6.59
CA TYR A 141 10.56 -11.34 -7.53
C TYR A 141 9.11 -11.20 -7.01
N GLN A 142 8.92 -11.15 -5.69
CA GLN A 142 7.65 -10.94 -5.02
C GLN A 142 6.93 -9.67 -5.49
N ILE A 143 7.65 -8.62 -5.87
CA ILE A 143 7.05 -7.38 -6.42
C ILE A 143 6.25 -7.70 -7.68
N GLY A 144 6.87 -8.40 -8.63
CA GLY A 144 6.21 -8.79 -9.88
C GLY A 144 4.99 -9.68 -9.63
N LEU A 145 5.10 -10.65 -8.73
CA LEU A 145 3.96 -11.50 -8.35
C LEU A 145 2.79 -10.70 -7.78
N LEU A 146 3.07 -9.76 -6.87
CA LEU A 146 2.05 -8.92 -6.23
C LEU A 146 1.34 -8.02 -7.24
N LEU A 147 2.09 -7.41 -8.17
CA LEU A 147 1.51 -6.59 -9.23
C LEU A 147 0.66 -7.43 -10.20
N LEU A 148 1.15 -8.58 -10.63
CA LEU A 148 0.41 -9.47 -11.54
C LEU A 148 -0.88 -10.00 -10.92
N ASN A 149 -0.87 -10.37 -9.63
CA ASN A 149 -2.07 -10.82 -8.92
C ASN A 149 -3.16 -9.73 -8.80
N LYS A 150 -2.81 -8.46 -9.06
CA LYS A 150 -3.73 -7.32 -8.97
C LYS A 150 -4.01 -6.68 -10.33
N VAL A 151 -3.80 -7.40 -11.44
CA VAL A 151 -4.15 -6.94 -12.80
C VAL A 151 -5.62 -6.51 -12.90
N ASP A 152 -6.55 -7.26 -12.31
CA ASP A 152 -7.98 -6.89 -12.29
C ASP A 152 -8.25 -5.52 -11.65
N LEU A 153 -7.47 -5.15 -10.62
CA LEU A 153 -7.59 -3.86 -9.93
C LEU A 153 -7.12 -2.73 -10.85
N PHE A 154 -5.99 -2.92 -11.53
CA PHE A 154 -5.47 -1.97 -12.50
C PHE A 154 -6.42 -1.81 -13.69
N LEU A 155 -7.00 -2.88 -14.20
CA LEU A 155 -7.97 -2.83 -15.29
C LEU A 155 -9.24 -2.03 -14.96
N LYS A 156 -9.64 -1.98 -13.70
CA LYS A 156 -10.81 -1.23 -13.23
C LYS A 156 -10.51 0.25 -12.98
N LYS A 157 -9.29 0.58 -12.55
CA LYS A 157 -8.95 1.92 -12.03
C LYS A 157 -8.02 2.73 -12.94
N MET A 158 -7.20 2.08 -13.77
CA MET A 158 -6.27 2.78 -14.65
C MET A 158 -6.94 3.20 -15.97
N PRO A 159 -6.63 4.39 -16.50
CA PRO A 159 -6.99 4.78 -17.85
C PRO A 159 -6.34 3.86 -18.90
N THR A 160 -7.01 3.67 -20.04
CA THR A 160 -6.52 2.82 -21.15
C THR A 160 -5.13 3.24 -21.64
N THR A 161 -4.84 4.54 -21.68
CA THR A 161 -3.54 5.08 -22.08
C THR A 161 -2.43 4.61 -21.12
N SER A 162 -2.66 4.72 -19.82
CA SER A 162 -1.70 4.30 -18.79
C SER A 162 -1.53 2.79 -18.74
N LEU A 163 -2.59 2.01 -19.02
CA LEU A 163 -2.52 0.56 -19.14
C LEU A 163 -1.54 0.15 -20.24
N LYS A 164 -1.65 0.76 -21.43
CA LYS A 164 -0.73 0.50 -22.55
C LYS A 164 0.71 0.91 -22.23
N GLN A 165 0.89 2.03 -21.55
CA GLN A 165 2.21 2.59 -21.24
C GLN A 165 2.96 1.86 -20.11
N HIS A 166 2.24 1.36 -19.10
CA HIS A 166 2.87 0.82 -17.89
C HIS A 166 2.57 -0.66 -17.68
N LEU A 167 1.31 -1.08 -17.81
CA LEU A 167 0.91 -2.45 -17.51
C LEU A 167 1.41 -3.43 -18.60
N ILE A 168 1.34 -3.06 -19.88
CA ILE A 168 1.81 -3.94 -20.96
C ILE A 168 3.34 -4.20 -20.87
N PRO A 169 4.20 -3.18 -20.65
CA PRO A 169 5.61 -3.44 -20.40
C PRO A 169 5.87 -4.32 -19.17
N LEU A 170 5.07 -4.19 -18.10
CA LEU A 170 5.17 -5.07 -16.94
C LEU A 170 4.96 -6.54 -17.35
N ILE A 171 3.90 -6.85 -18.10
CA ILE A 171 3.62 -8.22 -18.61
C ILE A 171 4.78 -8.74 -19.46
N PHE A 172 5.28 -7.93 -20.40
CA PHE A 172 6.39 -8.34 -21.25
C PHE A 172 7.68 -8.58 -20.49
N ASN A 173 7.90 -7.84 -19.40
CA ASN A 173 9.02 -8.03 -18.50
C ASN A 173 8.85 -9.30 -17.64
N SER A 174 7.62 -9.57 -17.17
CA SER A 174 7.29 -10.76 -16.39
C SER A 174 7.50 -12.07 -17.16
N LEU A 175 7.27 -12.10 -18.48
CA LEU A 175 7.56 -13.28 -19.32
C LEU A 175 9.05 -13.61 -19.39
N SER A 176 9.91 -12.59 -19.28
CA SER A 176 11.36 -12.75 -19.30
C SER A 176 11.95 -12.91 -17.89
N ASN A 177 11.11 -13.06 -16.86
CA ASN A 177 11.57 -13.20 -15.49
C ASN A 177 12.13 -14.60 -15.23
N GLU A 178 13.13 -14.70 -14.35
CA GLU A 178 13.77 -15.98 -13.96
C GLU A 178 12.83 -16.90 -13.17
N SER A 179 11.78 -16.35 -12.54
CA SER A 179 10.85 -17.13 -11.72
C SER A 179 9.71 -17.74 -12.56
N ASN A 180 9.66 -19.07 -12.59
CA ASN A 180 8.59 -19.84 -13.23
C ASN A 180 7.18 -19.43 -12.76
N LYS A 181 7.04 -19.09 -11.47
CA LYS A 181 5.75 -18.66 -10.89
C LYS A 181 5.23 -17.37 -11.51
N ILE A 182 6.13 -16.44 -11.84
CA ILE A 182 5.77 -15.16 -12.47
C ILE A 182 5.36 -15.41 -13.92
N GLN A 183 6.08 -16.28 -14.63
CA GLN A 183 5.76 -16.64 -16.00
C GLN A 183 4.38 -17.30 -16.10
N GLU A 184 4.10 -18.29 -15.25
CA GLU A 184 2.79 -18.96 -15.20
C GLU A 184 1.65 -17.98 -14.94
N LEU A 185 1.77 -17.15 -13.90
CA LEU A 185 0.77 -16.14 -13.57
C LEU A 185 0.57 -15.12 -14.70
N CYS A 186 1.65 -14.72 -15.36
CA CYS A 186 1.60 -13.83 -16.51
C CYS A 186 0.80 -14.44 -17.66
N LEU A 187 0.96 -15.74 -17.94
CA LEU A 187 0.22 -16.43 -19.00
C LEU A 187 -1.27 -16.55 -18.67
N LEU A 188 -1.62 -16.71 -17.39
CA LEU A 188 -3.01 -16.76 -16.92
C LEU A 188 -3.73 -15.40 -17.10
N GLU A 189 -3.05 -14.29 -16.79
CA GLU A 189 -3.63 -12.95 -16.89
C GLU A 189 -3.61 -12.39 -18.32
N LEU A 190 -2.77 -12.94 -19.19
CA LEU A 190 -2.58 -12.44 -20.56
C LEU A 190 -3.87 -12.31 -21.38
N PRO A 191 -4.78 -13.30 -21.46
CA PRO A 191 -5.98 -13.21 -22.28
C PRO A 191 -6.84 -11.96 -21.97
N ARG A 192 -6.81 -11.48 -20.72
CA ARG A 192 -7.54 -10.28 -20.29
C ARG A 192 -6.91 -8.99 -20.82
N LEU A 193 -5.61 -9.02 -21.07
CA LEU A 193 -4.80 -7.88 -21.48
C LEU A 193 -4.57 -7.81 -22.99
N VAL A 194 -4.75 -8.91 -23.73
CA VAL A 194 -4.57 -8.98 -25.20
C VAL A 194 -5.28 -7.85 -25.94
N LYS A 195 -6.48 -7.44 -25.50
CA LYS A 195 -7.25 -6.34 -26.13
C LYS A 195 -6.54 -4.96 -26.08
N TYR A 196 -5.59 -4.79 -25.18
CA TYR A 196 -4.82 -3.56 -25.04
C TYR A 196 -3.44 -3.63 -25.71
N ILE A 197 -3.02 -4.81 -26.18
CA ILE A 197 -1.73 -5.01 -26.83
C ILE A 197 -1.90 -4.78 -28.33
N ASP A 198 -1.04 -3.94 -28.90
CA ASP A 198 -1.05 -3.70 -30.33
C ASP A 198 -0.47 -4.90 -31.08
N ARG A 199 -1.00 -5.19 -32.28
CA ARG A 199 -0.60 -6.39 -33.07
C ARG A 199 0.90 -6.48 -33.32
N GLU A 200 1.55 -5.33 -33.52
CA GLU A 200 2.99 -5.25 -33.73
C GLU A 200 3.76 -5.71 -32.49
N GLN A 201 3.36 -5.25 -31.30
CA GLN A 201 3.99 -5.65 -30.04
C GLN A 201 3.78 -7.13 -29.73
N MET A 202 2.59 -7.68 -30.06
CA MET A 202 2.35 -9.12 -29.96
C MET A 202 3.33 -9.93 -30.83
N HIS A 203 3.52 -9.52 -32.08
CA HIS A 203 4.37 -10.26 -33.00
C HIS A 203 5.86 -10.09 -32.71
N THR A 204 6.30 -8.88 -32.38
CA THR A 204 7.72 -8.52 -32.31
C THR A 204 8.33 -8.71 -30.92
N GLN A 205 7.54 -8.56 -29.85
CA GLN A 205 8.05 -8.63 -28.48
C GLN A 205 7.51 -9.85 -27.75
N PHE A 206 6.20 -10.11 -27.85
CA PHE A 206 5.56 -11.17 -27.07
C PHE A 206 5.87 -12.57 -27.63
N LEU A 207 5.59 -12.83 -28.91
CA LEU A 207 5.78 -14.16 -29.50
C LEU A 207 7.23 -14.66 -29.38
N PRO A 208 8.28 -13.85 -29.64
CA PRO A 208 9.65 -14.31 -29.48
C PRO A 208 9.99 -14.68 -28.03
N LYS A 209 9.51 -13.89 -27.06
CA LYS A 209 9.70 -14.16 -25.63
C LYS A 209 8.98 -15.43 -25.18
N LEU A 210 7.74 -15.64 -25.64
CA LEU A 210 6.98 -16.86 -25.35
C LEU A 210 7.65 -18.09 -25.97
N LEU A 211 8.07 -18.01 -27.24
CA LEU A 211 8.78 -19.10 -27.90
C LEU A 211 10.06 -19.45 -27.15
N ARG A 212 10.85 -18.44 -26.75
CA ARG A 212 12.06 -18.63 -25.95
C ARG A 212 11.74 -19.34 -24.63
N MET A 213 10.74 -18.87 -23.89
CA MET A 213 10.30 -19.50 -22.64
C MET A 213 9.87 -20.96 -22.84
N VAL A 214 9.12 -21.27 -23.90
CA VAL A 214 8.70 -22.66 -24.22
C VAL A 214 9.91 -23.54 -24.58
N LEU A 215 10.90 -23.00 -25.28
CA LEU A 215 12.13 -23.72 -25.62
C LEU A 215 12.97 -24.00 -24.36
N GLU A 216 13.16 -23.01 -23.50
CA GLU A 216 13.84 -23.15 -22.20
C GLU A 216 13.08 -24.13 -21.27
N ALA A 217 11.75 -24.13 -21.32
CA ALA A 217 10.92 -25.06 -20.55
C ALA A 217 11.01 -26.52 -21.05
N LYS A 218 11.28 -26.73 -22.34
CA LYS A 218 11.51 -28.08 -22.90
C LYS A 218 12.82 -28.70 -22.44
N GLU A 219 13.84 -27.90 -22.18
CA GLU A 219 15.11 -28.37 -21.63
C GLU A 219 14.99 -28.71 -20.13
N ASN A 220 14.12 -27.99 -19.40
CA ASN A 220 13.84 -28.20 -17.99
C ASN A 220 12.45 -28.82 -17.74
N LYS A 221 12.22 -30.09 -18.13
CA LYS A 221 11.04 -30.93 -17.80
C LYS A 221 9.85 -30.18 -17.14
N PHE A 222 9.18 -29.29 -17.87
CA PHE A 222 7.95 -28.67 -17.38
C PHE A 222 6.75 -29.58 -17.67
N SER A 223 6.02 -29.94 -16.60
CA SER A 223 4.61 -30.29 -16.70
C SER A 223 3.80 -29.00 -16.82
N VAL A 224 3.64 -28.47 -18.04
CA VAL A 224 2.55 -27.54 -18.33
C VAL A 224 1.40 -28.39 -18.86
N CYS A 225 0.46 -28.75 -17.98
CA CYS A 225 -0.83 -29.25 -18.43
C CYS A 225 -1.60 -28.05 -18.99
N PHE A 226 -1.77 -28.03 -20.31
CA PHE A 226 -2.72 -27.15 -21.00
C PHE A 226 -4.16 -27.43 -20.56
#